data_AF-Q4T067-F1
#
_entry.id   AF-Q4T067-F1
#
_cell.length_a   1.000
_cell.length_b   1.000
_cell.length_c   1.000
_cell.angle_alpha   90.00
_cell.angle_beta   90.00
_cell.angle_gamma   90.00
#
_symmetry.space_group_name_H-M   'P 1'
#
loop_
_entity.id
_entity.type
_entity.pdbx_description
1 polymer ?
#
loop_
_entity_poly.entity_id
_entity_poly.type
_entity_poly.pdbx_seq_one_letter_code
_entity_poly.pdbx_strand_id
1 'polypeptide(L)' 'EFAGELFLKLERPEEAAVIYRRLLERNPENCAYYQGLEKALKPNSSEERLKIYEDSWLKFPKGLVPRRLPLNFLTGK' A
#
# COMPACT_ATOMS: atom_id res chain seq x y z
N GLU A 1 -15.90 -2.45 -4.75
CA GLU A 1 -14.76 -2.60 -3.81
C GLU A 1 -13.88 -3.85 -4.04
N PHE A 2 -14.08 -4.67 -5.09
CA PHE A 2 -13.42 -5.98 -5.22
C PHE A 2 -12.35 -6.10 -6.31
N ALA A 3 -12.11 -5.07 -7.12
CA ALA A 3 -11.23 -5.20 -8.28
C ALA A 3 -9.79 -5.61 -7.89
N GLY A 4 -9.19 -4.95 -6.89
CA GLY A 4 -7.84 -5.29 -6.44
C GLY A 4 -7.72 -6.72 -5.90
N GLU A 5 -8.70 -7.18 -5.11
CA GLU A 5 -8.68 -8.54 -4.57
C GLU A 5 -8.95 -9.60 -5.65
N LEU A 6 -9.78 -9.27 -6.64
CA LEU A 6 -10.01 -10.12 -7.80
C LEU A 6 -8.72 -10.30 -8.61
N PHE A 7 -7.96 -9.23 -8.87
CA PHE A 7 -6.68 -9.32 -9.57
C PHE A 7 -5.64 -10.14 -8.79
N LEU A 8 -5.63 -10.04 -7.45
CA LEU A 8 -4.81 -10.91 -6.61
C LEU A 8 -5.19 -12.40 -6.76
N LYS A 9 -6.48 -12.70 -6.82
CA LYS A 9 -7.00 -14.08 -7.05
C LYS A 9 -6.72 -14.59 -8.46
N LEU A 10 -6.65 -13.69 -9.44
CA LEU A 10 -6.31 -14.00 -10.84
C LEU A 10 -4.80 -14.11 -11.07
N GLU A 11 -3.97 -14.12 -10.01
CA GLU A 11 -2.51 -14.13 -10.09
C GLU A 11 -1.94 -12.98 -10.94
N ARG A 12 -2.64 -11.83 -10.95
CA ARG A 12 -2.23 -10.58 -11.60
C ARG A 12 -1.86 -9.52 -10.56
N PRO A 13 -0.74 -9.68 -9.83
CA PRO A 13 -0.32 -8.73 -8.80
C PRO A 13 -0.03 -7.34 -9.36
N GLU A 14 0.48 -7.24 -10.58
CA GLU A 14 0.82 -5.96 -11.20
C GLU A 14 -0.42 -5.08 -11.43
N GLU A 15 -1.48 -5.65 -12.00
CA GLU A 15 -2.76 -4.94 -12.19
C GLU A 15 -3.40 -4.59 -10.84
N ALA A 16 -3.36 -5.52 -9.87
CA ALA A 16 -3.85 -5.25 -8.52
C ALA A 16 -3.15 -4.02 -7.91
N ALA A 17 -1.82 -3.94 -8.03
CA ALA A 17 -1.04 -2.82 -7.52
C ALA A 17 -1.45 -1.49 -8.16
N VAL A 18 -1.66 -1.46 -9.49
CA VAL A 18 -2.13 -0.25 -10.19
C VAL A 18 -3.51 0.18 -9.70
N ILE A 19 -4.45 -0.76 -9.52
CA ILE A 19 -5.78 -0.48 -9.00
C ILE A 19 -5.71 0.07 -7.57
N TYR A 20 -4.94 -0.56 -6.68
CA TYR A 20 -4.78 -0.08 -5.31
C TYR A 20 -4.11 1.30 -5.26
N ARG A 21 -3.12 1.58 -6.11
CA ARG A 21 -2.48 2.89 -6.18
C ARG A 21 -3.49 3.97 -6.62
N ARG A 22 -4.32 3.70 -7.62
CA ARG A 22 -5.41 4.61 -8.02
C ARG A 22 -6.46 4.80 -6.91
N LEU A 23 -6.78 3.77 -6.15
CA LEU A 23 -7.70 3.85 -5.01
C LEU A 23 -7.12 4.73 -3.90
N LEU A 24 -5.82 4.58 -3.62
CA LEU A 24 -5.08 5.44 -2.69
C LEU A 24 -5.02 6.88 -3.17
N GLU A 25 -4.90 7.14 -4.47
CA GLU A 25 -4.96 8.51 -4.99
C GLU A 25 -6.32 9.19 -4.74
N ARG A 26 -7.40 8.40 -4.69
CA ARG A 26 -8.74 8.90 -4.40
C ARG A 26 -9.01 8.99 -2.90
N ASN A 27 -8.48 8.06 -2.12
CA ASN A 27 -8.61 8.03 -0.67
C ASN A 27 -7.34 7.43 -0.01
N PRO A 28 -6.33 8.26 0.31
CA PRO A 28 -5.07 7.81 0.87
C PRO A 28 -5.15 7.45 2.36
N GLU A 29 -6.31 7.64 2.98
CA GLU A 29 -6.55 7.32 4.40
C GLU A 29 -7.13 5.91 4.61
N ASN A 30 -7.31 5.13 3.53
CA ASN A 30 -7.83 3.78 3.66
C ASN A 30 -6.69 2.75 3.83
N CYS A 31 -6.55 2.25 5.07
CA CYS A 31 -5.58 1.20 5.42
C CYS A 31 -5.74 -0.08 4.59
N ALA A 32 -6.96 -0.46 4.21
CA ALA A 32 -7.22 -1.70 3.49
C ALA A 32 -6.59 -1.69 2.08
N TYR A 33 -6.48 -0.52 1.45
CA TYR A 33 -5.84 -0.39 0.14
C TYR A 33 -4.33 -0.58 0.22
N TYR A 34 -3.68 -0.11 1.29
CA TYR A 34 -2.28 -0.39 1.52
C TYR A 34 -2.03 -1.88 1.78
N GLN A 35 -2.88 -2.54 2.58
CA GLN A 35 -2.76 -3.99 2.79
C GLN A 35 -2.93 -4.78 1.48
N GLY A 36 -3.85 -4.36 0.61
CA GLY A 36 -4.02 -4.94 -0.72
C GLY A 36 -2.82 -4.69 -1.63
N LEU A 37 -2.28 -3.47 -1.61
CA LEU A 37 -1.08 -3.08 -2.37
C LEU A 37 0.16 -3.86 -1.91
N GLU A 38 0.32 -4.09 -0.61
CA GLU A 38 1.37 -4.94 -0.06
C GLU A 38 1.23 -6.39 -0.50
N LYS A 39 0.01 -6.94 -0.49
CA LYS A 39 -0.24 -8.31 -0.99
C LYS A 39 0.05 -8.44 -2.48
N ALA A 40 -0.15 -7.37 -3.24
CA ALA A 40 0.15 -7.30 -4.66
C ALA A 40 1.65 -7.23 -4.91
N LEU A 41 2.33 -6.29 -4.26
CA LEU A 41 3.76 -6.06 -4.47
C LEU A 41 4.65 -7.11 -3.78
N LYS A 42 4.12 -7.83 -2.78
CA LYS A 42 4.83 -8.83 -1.97
C LYS A 42 6.27 -8.39 -1.63
N PRO A 43 6.44 -7.23 -0.96
CA PRO A 43 7.78 -6.74 -0.62
C PRO A 43 8.52 -7.78 0.22
N ASN A 44 9.78 -8.09 -0.16
CA ASN A 44 10.57 -9.10 0.55
C ASN A 44 11.17 -8.53 1.84
N SER A 45 11.43 -7.23 1.86
CA SER A 45 12.02 -6.52 2.99
C SER A 45 11.09 -5.44 3.54
N SER A 46 11.24 -5.15 4.83
CA SER A 46 10.58 -4.01 5.49
C SER A 46 10.92 -2.67 4.83
N GLU A 47 12.12 -2.54 4.24
CA GLU A 47 12.55 -1.36 3.47
C GLU A 47 11.77 -1.18 2.16
N GLU A 48 11.53 -2.25 1.39
CA GLU A 48 10.71 -2.17 0.18
C GLU A 48 9.26 -1.81 0.54
N ARG A 49 8.77 -2.41 1.63
CA ARG A 49 7.46 -2.06 2.17
C ARG A 49 7.41 -0.58 2.57
N LEU A 50 8.46 -0.07 3.22
CA LEU A 50 8.59 1.32 3.63
C LEU A 50 8.55 2.26 2.42
N LYS A 51 9.26 1.94 1.34
CA LYS A 51 9.27 2.76 0.10
C LYS A 51 7.87 3.00 -0.46
N ILE A 52 6.97 2.02 -0.39
CA ILE A 52 5.58 2.16 -0.84
C ILE A 52 4.85 3.24 -0.02
N TYR A 53 5.07 3.23 1.29
CA TYR A 53 4.51 4.20 2.22
C TYR A 53 5.15 5.58 2.07
N GLU A 54 6.46 5.65 1.86
CA GLU A 54 7.18 6.90 1.61
C GLU A 54 6.73 7.59 0.31
N ASP A 55 6.58 6.85 -0.79
CA ASP A 55 6.04 7.41 -2.05
C ASP A 55 4.63 7.99 -1.83
N SER A 56 3.80 7.26 -1.08
CA SER A 56 2.46 7.71 -0.71
C SER A 56 2.50 8.92 0.23
N TRP A 57 3.46 9.00 1.13
CA TRP A 57 3.66 10.15 2.00
C TRP A 57 4.09 11.38 1.20
N LEU A 58 5.07 11.26 0.31
CA LEU A 58 5.53 12.36 -0.54
C LEU A 58 4.38 12.94 -1.36
N LYS A 59 3.49 12.06 -1.84
CA LYS A 59 2.32 12.42 -2.65
C LYS A 59 1.16 12.97 -1.82
N PHE A 60 0.99 12.48 -0.59
CA PHE A 60 -0.09 12.89 0.32
C PHE A 60 0.50 13.36 1.66
N PRO A 61 1.06 14.58 1.74
CA PRO A 61 1.70 15.09 2.95
C PRO A 61 0.73 15.25 4.14
N LYS A 62 -0.58 15.27 3.89
CA LYS A 62 -1.64 15.30 4.91
C LYS A 62 -2.13 13.92 5.34
N GLY A 63 -1.69 12.84 4.70
CA GLY A 63 -2.12 11.48 5.00
C GLY A 63 -1.52 10.96 6.31
N LEU A 64 -2.36 10.71 7.31
CA LEU A 64 -1.93 10.15 8.60
C LEU A 64 -1.63 8.65 8.52
N VAL A 65 -2.34 7.94 7.65
CA VAL A 65 -2.24 6.49 7.47
C VAL A 65 -0.88 6.01 6.93
N PRO A 66 -0.31 6.58 5.86
CA PRO A 66 1.04 6.22 5.42
C PRO A 66 2.12 6.55 6.45
N ARG A 67 1.83 7.39 7.46
CA ARG A 67 2.72 7.69 8.58
C ARG A 67 2.60 6.67 9.72
N ARG A 68 1.41 6.12 9.95
CA ARG A 68 1.12 5.19 11.05
C ARG A 68 1.43 3.73 10.70
N LEU A 69 1.12 3.30 9.47
CA LEU A 69 1.35 1.93 9.01
C LEU A 69 2.81 1.47 9.11
N PRO A 70 3.81 2.25 8.67
CA PRO A 70 5.21 1.84 8.79
C PRO A 70 5.71 1.75 10.23
N LEU A 71 5.20 2.59 11.14
CA LEU A 71 5.53 2.53 12.57
C LEU A 71 5.08 1.21 13.22
N ASN A 72 4.14 0.48 12.62
CA ASN A 72 3.64 -0.78 13.16
C ASN A 72 4.61 -1.96 12.97
N PHE A 73 5.54 -1.86 12.02
CA PHE A 73 6.56 -2.88 11.77
C PHE A 73 8.00 -2.37 11.92
N LEU A 74 8.20 -1.06 11.92
CA LEU A 74 9.46 -0.45 12.33
C LEU A 74 9.55 -0.48 13.86
N THR A 75 9.99 -1.61 14.42
CA THR A 75 10.43 -1.67 15.81
C THR A 75 11.77 -0.93 15.91
N GLY A 76 11.75 0.29 16.45
CA GLY A 76 12.96 1.05 16.76
C GLY A 76 13.84 0.22 17.69
N LYS A 77 15.05 -0.07 17.24
CA LYS A 77 16.12 -0.65 18.05
C LYS A 77 17.14 0.43 18.36
#